data_AF-A0A535MXX0-F1
#
_entry.id   AF-A0A535MXX0-F1
#
_cell.length_a   1.000
_cell.length_b   1.000
_cell.length_c   1.000
_cell.angle_alpha   90.00
_cell.angle_beta   90.00
_cell.angle_gamma   90.00
#
_symmetry.space_group_name_H-M   'P 1'
#
loop_
_entity.id
_entity.type
_entity.pdbx_description
1 polymer ?
#
loop_
_entity_poly.entity_id
_entity_poly.type
_entity_poly.pdbx_seq_one_letter_code
_entity_poly.pdbx_strand_id
1 'polypeptide(L)' 'MPRLRATESGQVYNIDLPELKVTRDTDGIYVLHGRGHFLTFDTREAAFERKKEIEYTTFR' A
#
# COMPACT_ATOMS: atom_id res chain seq x y z
N MET A 1 5.20 11.15 15.40
CA MET A 1 5.98 10.00 14.87
C MET A 1 5.16 9.36 13.76
N PRO A 2 5.76 8.92 12.64
CA PRO A 2 5.01 8.32 11.54
C PRO A 2 4.36 7.01 11.98
N ARG A 3 3.13 6.75 11.53
CA ARG A 3 2.46 5.48 11.71
C ARG A 3 3.09 4.45 10.77
N LEU A 4 3.47 3.33 11.35
CA LEU A 4 4.13 2.23 10.67
C LEU A 4 3.27 0.97 10.78
N ARG A 5 3.29 0.15 9.73
CA ARG A 5 2.65 -1.16 9.70
C ARG A 5 3.63 -2.17 9.12
N ALA A 6 3.62 -3.38 9.66
CA ALA A 6 4.49 -4.45 9.21
C ALA A 6 3.69 -5.55 8.50
N THR A 7 4.31 -6.19 7.52
CA THR A 7 3.87 -7.47 6.95
C THR A 7 4.40 -8.64 7.78
N GLU A 8 3.93 -9.86 7.48
CA GLU A 8 4.41 -11.08 8.17
C GLU A 8 5.90 -11.35 7.92
N SER A 9 6.44 -10.89 6.79
CA SER A 9 7.87 -10.94 6.47
C SER A 9 8.75 -10.06 7.37
N GLY A 10 8.13 -9.17 8.16
CA GLY A 10 8.81 -8.19 9.00
C GLY A 10 9.20 -6.89 8.27
N GLN A 11 8.84 -6.72 6.99
CA GLN A 11 9.03 -5.42 6.33
C GLN A 11 8.08 -4.38 6.89
N VAL A 12 8.57 -3.14 7.01
CA VAL A 12 7.86 -2.04 7.64
C VAL A 12 7.55 -0.94 6.63
N TYR A 13 6.29 -0.52 6.62
CA TYR A 13 5.77 0.46 5.67
C TYR A 13 5.21 1.68 6.39
N ASN A 14 5.54 2.86 5.86
CA ASN A 14 4.97 4.13 6.33
C ASN A 14 3.58 4.33 5.72
N ILE A 15 2.54 4.40 6.56
CA ILE A 15 1.16 4.61 6.11
C ILE A 15 0.79 6.09 6.05
N ASP A 16 1.64 6.98 6.55
CA ASP A 16 1.44 8.43 6.55
C ASP A 16 2.07 9.12 5.32
N LEU A 17 2.48 8.36 4.30
CA LEU A 17 2.93 8.95 3.05
C LEU A 17 1.83 9.83 2.43
N PRO A 18 2.18 10.99 1.85
CA PRO A 18 1.21 11.88 1.22
C PRO A 18 0.59 11.27 -0.05
N GLU A 19 1.30 10.33 -0.66
CA GLU A 19 0.92 9.60 -1.87
C GLU A 19 0.71 8.11 -1.57
N LEU A 20 -0.12 7.46 -2.38
CA LEU A 20 -0.25 6.01 -2.36
C LEU A 20 0.92 5.38 -3.12
N LYS A 21 1.53 4.35 -2.53
CA LYS A 21 2.60 3.57 -3.13
C LYS A 21 2.25 2.10 -3.14
N VAL A 22 2.67 1.41 -4.20
CA VAL A 22 2.70 -0.05 -4.26
C VAL A 22 4.15 -0.48 -4.20
N THR A 23 4.49 -1.34 -3.23
CA THR A 23 5.84 -1.88 -3.05
C THR A 23 5.76 -3.40 -3.01
N ARG A 24 6.74 -4.07 -3.64
CA ARG A 24 6.85 -5.53 -3.58
C ARG A 24 7.58 -5.92 -2.29
N ASP A 25 6.95 -6.79 -1.51
CA ASP A 25 7.51 -7.35 -0.29
C ASP A 25 8.48 -8.52 -0.61
N THR A 26 9.31 -8.90 0.37
CA THR A 26 10.25 -10.03 0.28
C THR A 26 9.54 -11.36 0.08
N ASP A 27 8.32 -11.50 0.60
CA ASP A 27 7.51 -12.71 0.46
C ASP A 27 6.80 -12.79 -0.91
N GLY A 28 7.07 -11.84 -1.80
CA GLY A 28 6.54 -11.82 -3.16
C GLY A 28 5.17 -11.16 -3.30
N ILE A 29 4.52 -10.81 -2.19
CA ILE A 29 3.27 -10.02 -2.17
C ILE A 29 3.53 -8.55 -2.53
N TYR A 30 2.46 -7.82 -2.83
CA TYR A 30 2.45 -6.40 -3.13
C TYR A 30 1.68 -5.64 -2.06
N VAL A 31 2.28 -4.59 -1.52
CA VAL A 31 1.72 -3.77 -0.43
C VAL A 31 1.35 -2.40 -0.98
N LEU A 32 0.07 -2.04 -0.89
CA LEU A 32 -0.43 -0.68 -1.11
C LEU A 32 -0.45 0.06 0.23
N HIS A 33 0.33 1.13 0.34
CA HIS A 33 0.43 1.92 1.57
C HIS A 33 0.49 3.42 1.31
N GLY A 34 0.20 4.21 2.33
CA GLY A 34 0.16 5.68 2.26
C GLY A 34 -1.27 6.22 2.38
N ARG A 35 -1.41 7.52 2.69
CA ARG A 35 -2.71 8.17 2.94
C ARG A 35 -3.60 7.43 3.97
N GLY A 36 -2.98 6.76 4.94
CA GLY A 36 -3.65 5.92 5.95
C GLY A 36 -4.02 4.51 5.46
N HIS A 37 -3.76 4.17 4.21
CA HIS A 37 -4.00 2.83 3.67
C HIS A 37 -2.85 1.87 3.99
N PHE A 38 -3.21 0.61 4.16
CA PHE A 38 -2.30 -0.54 4.26
C PHE A 38 -3.06 -1.79 3.81
N LEU A 39 -2.82 -2.23 2.58
CA LEU A 39 -3.48 -3.38 1.95
C LEU A 39 -2.44 -4.27 1.27
N THR A 40 -2.64 -5.58 1.33
CA THR A 40 -1.75 -6.58 0.73
C THR A 40 -2.43 -7.29 -0.43
N PHE A 41 -1.67 -7.65 -1.46
CA PHE A 41 -2.16 -8.30 -2.68
C PHE A 41 -1.18 -9.35 -3.16
N ASP A 42 -1.68 -10.42 -3.77
CA ASP A 42 -0.84 -11.46 -4.36
C ASP A 42 -0.23 -11.03 -5.71
N THR A 43 -0.87 -10.07 -6.39
CA THR A 43 -0.43 -9.60 -7.71
C THR A 43 -0.24 -8.10 -7.76
N ARG A 44 0.69 -7.67 -8.63
CA ARG A 44 0.97 -6.25 -8.88
C ARG A 44 -0.28 -5.56 -9.40
N GLU A 45 -0.95 -6.19 -10.35
CA GLU A 45 -2.08 -5.65 -11.07
C GLU A 45 -3.22 -5.32 -10.12
N ALA A 46 -3.56 -6.23 -9.19
CA ALA A 46 -4.60 -6.00 -8.19
C ALA A 46 -4.27 -4.82 -7.27
N ALA A 47 -3.00 -4.68 -6.84
CA ALA A 47 -2.58 -3.56 -6.01
C ALA A 47 -2.69 -2.22 -6.74
N PHE A 48 -2.33 -2.17 -8.02
CA PHE A 48 -2.42 -0.97 -8.83
C PHE A 48 -3.85 -0.59 -9.22
N GLU A 49 -4.72 -1.56 -9.51
CA GLU A 49 -6.14 -1.29 -9.73
C GLU A 49 -6.78 -0.70 -8.46
N ARG A 50 -6.51 -1.28 -7.29
CA ARG A 50 -7.01 -0.71 -6.03
C ARG A 50 -6.49 0.69 -5.75
N LYS A 51 -5.22 0.96 -6.07
CA LYS A 51 -4.64 2.31 -5.98
C LYS A 51 -5.42 3.31 -6.84
N LYS A 52 -5.70 2.98 -8.11
CA LYS A 52 -6.45 3.84 -9.04
C LYS A 52 -7.86 4.13 -8.52
N GLU A 53 -8.56 3.13 -7.99
CA GLU A 53 -9.91 3.31 -7.43
C GLU A 53 -9.92 4.32 -6.27
N ILE A 54 -8.96 4.21 -5.35
CA ILE A 54 -8.85 5.11 -4.19
C ILE A 54 -8.50 6.52 -4.65
N GLU A 55 -7.55 6.64 -5.59
CA GLU A 55 -7.19 7.94 -6.18
C GLU A 55 -8.41 8.57 -6.85
N TYR A 56 -9.14 7.84 -7.70
CA TYR A 56 -10.34 8.32 -8.39
C TYR A 56 -11.45 8.76 -7.43
N THR A 57 -11.70 8.00 -6.36
CA THR A 57 -12.73 8.32 -5.36
C THR A 57 -12.38 9.55 -4.54
N THR A 58 -11.10 9.88 -4.38
CA THR A 58 -10.65 11.06 -3.63
C THR A 58 -10.94 12.38 -4.37
N PHE A 59 -10.98 12.36 -5.70
CA PHE A 59 -11.16 13.56 -6.52
C PHE A 59 -12.62 13.90 -6.83
N ARG A 60 -13.57 13.14 -6.27
CA ARG A 60 -15.00 13.33 -6.46
C ARG A 60 -15.65 13.88 -5.19
#